data_AF-A0A9P7L0F2-F1
#
_entry.id   AF-A0A9P7L0F2-F1
#
_cell.length_a   1.000
_cell.length_b   1.000
_cell.length_c   1.000
_cell.angle_alpha   90.00
_cell.angle_beta   90.00
_cell.angle_gamma   90.00
#
_symmetry.space_group_name_H-M   'P 1'
#
loop_
_entity.id
_entity.type
_entity.pdbx_description
1 polymer ?
#
loop_
_entity_poly.entity_id
_entity_poly.type
_entity_poly.pdbx_seq_one_letter_code
_entity_poly.pdbx_strand_id
1 'polypeptide(L)'
;MKLQVALLLIFPSSSIAQIASNPPDGKHYSPIPLNTLSENSTSVNVAPYQSNASLYYLGYRGEDWSRPFVKYWKPAVKQISDEVQKGITKSPYASSLVSKPQEAPHYPTQPGYLQLENGWAVSDDNKLMIAVRIDMGNVTGEMYDWWFGWHLVDPPRYKLWHPVAHQYAYRIPNAIDWSNKTLPERYIGSYSWIDEFIGNIATKLTVNFVDPATLGFNTSAFESQGIETIVTAYITSGHTTNVTGNSYLMHQIRRKDDGQRELRSRFFLNVFGETQGHDLSVHCAVEMSRGFYSLQRVVTTDAV
;
A
#
# COMPACT_ATOMS: atom_id res chain seq x y z
N MET A 1 -5.32 -60.04 12.05
CA MET A 1 -4.65 -58.74 11.80
C MET A 1 -5.58 -57.65 12.29
N LYS A 2 -5.29 -57.02 13.45
CA LYS A 2 -6.15 -56.01 14.07
C LYS A 2 -5.82 -54.63 13.50
N LEU A 3 -6.81 -53.92 12.95
CA LEU A 3 -6.68 -52.52 12.53
C LEU A 3 -6.59 -51.65 13.79
N GLN A 4 -5.47 -50.94 13.95
CA GLN A 4 -5.30 -49.94 14.99
C GLN A 4 -5.72 -48.58 14.41
N VAL A 5 -6.88 -48.07 14.84
CA VAL A 5 -7.31 -46.70 14.52
C VAL A 5 -6.52 -45.77 15.44
N ALA A 6 -5.57 -45.03 14.88
CA ALA A 6 -4.86 -43.98 15.58
C ALA A 6 -5.84 -42.81 15.82
N LEU A 7 -6.10 -42.51 17.08
CA LEU A 7 -6.86 -41.35 17.51
C LEU A 7 -6.02 -40.11 17.21
N LEU A 8 -6.33 -39.41 16.11
CA LEU A 8 -5.72 -38.13 15.79
C LEU A 8 -6.22 -37.11 16.82
N LEU A 9 -5.38 -36.79 17.80
CA LEU A 9 -5.63 -35.68 18.72
C LEU A 9 -5.61 -34.39 17.91
N ILE A 10 -6.81 -33.91 17.55
CA ILE A 10 -7.02 -32.57 17.01
C ILE A 10 -6.73 -31.61 18.17
N PHE A 11 -5.54 -31.03 18.19
CA PHE A 11 -5.33 -29.80 18.94
C PHE A 11 -6.22 -28.75 18.31
N PRO A 12 -7.14 -28.10 19.06
CA PRO A 12 -7.83 -26.94 18.53
C PRO A 12 -6.74 -25.90 18.26
N SER A 13 -6.42 -25.66 16.98
CA SER A 13 -5.75 -24.43 16.62
C SER A 13 -6.65 -23.33 17.17
N SER A 14 -6.14 -22.52 18.08
CA SER A 14 -6.81 -21.30 18.54
C SER A 14 -6.92 -20.39 17.32
N SER A 15 -7.91 -20.64 16.47
CA SER A 15 -8.46 -19.65 15.57
C SER A 15 -9.10 -18.62 16.49
N ILE A 16 -8.27 -17.75 17.06
CA ILE A 16 -8.74 -16.46 17.51
C ILE A 16 -9.15 -15.80 16.20
N ALA A 17 -10.43 -15.96 15.85
CA ALA A 17 -11.08 -15.04 14.94
C ALA A 17 -10.73 -13.67 15.51
N GLN A 18 -9.81 -12.97 14.85
CA GLN A 18 -9.55 -11.59 15.22
C GLN A 18 -10.85 -10.87 14.91
N ILE A 19 -11.64 -10.63 15.95
CA ILE A 19 -12.83 -9.82 15.84
C ILE A 19 -12.35 -8.52 15.19
N ALA A 20 -13.06 -8.07 14.16
CA ALA A 20 -12.95 -6.72 13.64
C ALA A 20 -13.32 -5.75 14.79
N SER A 21 -12.39 -5.56 15.72
CA SER A 21 -12.66 -4.91 16.98
C SER A 21 -12.55 -3.42 16.77
N ASN A 22 -13.60 -2.71 17.11
CA ASN A 22 -13.52 -1.28 17.33
C ASN A 22 -12.64 -1.02 18.57
N PRO A 23 -12.13 0.22 18.74
CA PRO A 23 -11.46 0.61 19.97
C PRO A 23 -12.30 0.22 21.20
N PRO A 24 -11.71 -0.41 22.24
CA PRO A 24 -12.44 -0.78 23.45
C PRO A 24 -13.20 0.39 24.08
N ASP A 25 -14.43 0.15 24.50
CA ASP A 25 -15.25 1.12 25.24
C ASP A 25 -14.57 1.52 26.55
N GLY A 26 -14.67 2.80 26.92
CA GLY A 26 -14.14 3.32 28.20
C GLY A 26 -12.63 3.58 28.25
N LYS A 27 -11.86 3.24 27.21
CA LYS A 27 -10.49 3.75 27.08
C LYS A 27 -10.55 5.20 26.58
N HIS A 28 -10.24 6.14 27.46
CA HIS A 28 -9.96 7.52 27.08
C HIS A 28 -8.59 7.57 26.41
N TYR A 29 -8.58 7.73 25.10
CA TYR A 29 -7.36 7.97 24.35
C TYR A 29 -7.06 9.46 24.46
N SER A 30 -6.10 9.82 25.31
CA SER A 30 -5.60 11.19 25.33
C SER A 30 -5.09 11.49 23.93
N PRO A 31 -5.62 12.52 23.24
CA PRO A 31 -5.02 12.96 22.00
C PRO A 31 -3.60 13.40 22.37
N ILE A 32 -2.60 12.62 21.96
CA ILE A 32 -1.24 13.17 21.92
C ILE A 32 -1.29 14.19 20.79
N PRO A 33 -0.99 15.47 21.06
CA PRO A 33 -0.93 16.49 20.03
C PRO A 33 -0.03 16.02 18.88
N LEU A 34 -0.56 15.97 17.65
CA LEU A 34 0.18 15.39 16.52
C LEU A 34 1.36 16.25 16.04
N ASN A 35 1.48 17.49 16.52
CA ASN A 35 2.70 18.28 16.39
C ASN A 35 3.92 17.55 16.97
N THR A 36 3.77 16.64 17.94
CA THR A 36 4.87 15.79 18.42
C THR A 36 5.40 14.80 17.36
N LEU A 37 4.64 14.51 16.30
CA LEU A 37 5.07 13.68 15.16
C LEU A 37 5.76 14.51 14.06
N SER A 38 5.53 15.82 14.02
CA SER A 38 6.20 16.78 13.11
C SER A 38 7.37 17.53 13.74
N GLU A 39 7.47 17.54 15.07
CA GLU A 39 8.52 18.23 15.82
C GLU A 39 9.87 17.51 15.79
N ASN A 40 9.85 16.18 15.63
CA ASN A 40 11.09 15.42 15.42
C ASN A 40 11.54 15.54 13.97
N SER A 41 12.62 16.27 13.77
CA SER A 41 13.26 16.38 12.47
C SER A 41 13.80 15.04 11.95
N THR A 42 13.94 14.02 12.80
CA THR A 42 14.36 12.66 12.40
C THR A 42 13.22 11.65 12.59
N SER A 43 12.85 10.98 11.51
CA SER A 43 11.89 9.86 11.52
C SER A 43 12.62 8.55 11.79
N VAL A 44 12.20 7.79 12.80
CA VAL A 44 12.85 6.55 13.25
C VAL A 44 11.82 5.44 13.45
N ASN A 45 12.16 4.18 13.16
CA ASN A 45 11.29 3.05 13.50
C ASN A 45 10.96 3.04 14.99
N VAL A 46 9.69 2.83 15.33
CA VAL A 46 9.22 2.82 16.72
C VAL A 46 9.68 1.59 17.51
N ALA A 47 10.10 0.54 16.80
CA ALA A 47 10.58 -0.72 17.37
C ALA A 47 11.70 -1.33 16.50
N PRO A 48 12.59 -2.16 17.07
CA PRO A 48 13.57 -2.92 16.32
C PRO A 48 12.94 -3.88 15.30
N TYR A 49 13.72 -4.27 14.29
CA TYR A 49 13.29 -5.27 13.30
C TYR A 49 12.91 -6.60 13.98
N GLN A 50 11.75 -7.13 13.61
CA GLN A 50 11.25 -8.42 14.08
C GLN A 50 11.34 -9.43 12.93
N SER A 51 12.29 -10.36 13.02
CA SER A 51 12.51 -11.38 11.98
C SER A 51 11.57 -12.58 12.09
N ASN A 52 11.00 -12.85 13.28
CA ASN A 52 10.09 -13.97 13.50
C ASN A 52 8.67 -13.62 13.02
N ALA A 53 8.30 -14.13 11.85
CA ALA A 53 6.98 -13.92 11.25
C ALA A 53 5.82 -14.46 12.11
N SER A 54 6.08 -15.43 13.00
CA SER A 54 5.06 -15.95 13.93
C SER A 54 4.55 -14.91 14.93
N LEU A 55 5.26 -13.78 15.07
CA LEU A 55 4.86 -12.67 15.95
C LEU A 55 4.03 -11.61 15.23
N TYR A 56 3.97 -11.66 13.89
CA TYR A 56 3.13 -10.76 13.10
C TYR A 56 1.66 -11.11 13.29
N TYR A 57 0.81 -10.12 13.09
CA TYR A 57 -0.61 -10.24 13.40
C TYR A 57 -1.41 -9.21 12.62
N LEU A 58 -2.58 -9.62 12.15
CA LEU A 58 -3.61 -8.71 11.65
C LEU A 58 -4.25 -7.91 12.81
N GLY A 59 -4.96 -6.85 12.49
CA GLY A 59 -5.70 -6.07 13.49
C GLY A 59 -4.81 -5.34 14.50
N TYR A 60 -5.48 -4.69 15.46
CA TYR A 60 -4.84 -4.03 16.60
C TYR A 60 -4.93 -4.93 17.84
N ARG A 61 -3.86 -4.97 18.64
CA ARG A 61 -3.82 -5.69 19.93
C ARG A 61 -3.05 -4.90 20.99
N GLY A 62 -3.33 -5.15 22.26
CA GLY A 62 -2.52 -4.64 23.38
C GLY A 62 -2.30 -3.12 23.34
N GLU A 63 -1.03 -2.73 23.19
CA GLU A 63 -0.59 -1.33 23.14
C GLU A 63 -1.00 -0.58 21.86
N ASP A 64 -1.39 -1.26 20.78
CA ASP A 64 -1.87 -0.61 19.55
C ASP A 64 -3.09 0.28 19.83
N TRP A 65 -3.91 -0.14 20.80
CA TRP A 65 -5.06 0.63 21.24
C TRP A 65 -4.65 1.96 21.89
N SER A 66 -3.45 2.06 22.47
CA SER A 66 -2.98 3.30 23.10
C SER A 66 -2.41 4.33 22.11
N ARG A 67 -2.32 3.98 20.81
CA ARG A 67 -1.73 4.86 19.80
C ARG A 67 -2.60 6.12 19.59
N PRO A 68 -2.01 7.31 19.39
CA PRO A 68 -2.78 8.56 19.26
C PRO A 68 -3.70 8.59 18.02
N PHE A 69 -3.37 7.80 17.00
CA PHE A 69 -4.15 7.65 15.77
C PHE A 69 -5.20 6.52 15.83
N VAL A 70 -5.43 5.90 17.00
CA VAL A 70 -6.39 4.80 17.14
C VAL A 70 -7.82 5.18 16.74
N LYS A 71 -8.21 6.45 16.86
CA LYS A 71 -9.50 6.99 16.39
C LYS A 71 -9.75 6.81 14.89
N TYR A 72 -8.69 6.57 14.10
CA TYR A 72 -8.78 6.29 12.66
C TYR A 72 -8.87 4.80 12.34
N TRP A 73 -8.67 3.92 13.32
CA TRP A 73 -8.84 2.48 13.13
C TRP A 73 -10.30 2.15 12.82
N LYS A 74 -10.51 1.58 11.63
CA LYS A 74 -11.82 1.14 11.16
C LYS A 74 -11.70 -0.22 10.49
N PRO A 75 -11.96 -1.34 11.20
CA PRO A 75 -11.67 -2.66 10.68
C PRO A 75 -12.64 -3.09 9.56
N ALA A 76 -13.86 -2.57 9.53
CA ALA A 76 -14.87 -2.87 8.50
C ALA A 76 -14.50 -2.33 7.11
N VAL A 77 -14.14 -3.24 6.19
CA VAL A 77 -13.72 -2.92 4.81
C VAL A 77 -14.96 -2.70 3.95
N LYS A 78 -15.02 -1.56 3.25
CA LYS A 78 -16.03 -1.34 2.20
C LYS A 78 -15.69 -2.19 0.98
N GLN A 79 -16.71 -2.59 0.23
CA GLN A 79 -16.50 -3.20 -1.07
C GLN A 79 -15.77 -2.22 -2.01
N ILE A 80 -14.96 -2.78 -2.91
CA ILE A 80 -14.29 -2.04 -3.98
C ILE A 80 -15.32 -1.42 -4.93
N SER A 81 -14.95 -0.36 -5.64
CA SER A 81 -15.90 0.35 -6.52
C SER A 81 -16.42 -0.54 -7.65
N ASP A 82 -17.63 -0.24 -8.14
CA ASP A 82 -18.23 -0.95 -9.27
C ASP A 82 -17.33 -0.97 -10.51
N GLU A 83 -16.58 0.11 -10.75
CA GLU A 83 -15.66 0.20 -11.88
C GLU A 83 -14.50 -0.80 -11.76
N VAL A 84 -13.91 -0.91 -10.56
CA VAL A 84 -12.85 -1.87 -10.29
C VAL A 84 -13.39 -3.29 -10.38
N GLN A 85 -14.57 -3.56 -9.79
CA GLN A 85 -15.22 -4.87 -9.86
C GLN A 85 -15.46 -5.30 -11.32
N LYS A 86 -15.99 -4.41 -12.16
CA LYS A 86 -16.18 -4.65 -13.59
C LYS A 86 -14.85 -4.91 -14.31
N GLY A 87 -13.81 -4.14 -13.97
CA GLY A 87 -12.47 -4.32 -14.51
C GLY A 87 -11.90 -5.71 -14.21
N ILE A 88 -11.96 -6.12 -12.95
CA ILE A 88 -11.48 -7.45 -12.50
C ILE A 88 -12.32 -8.57 -13.14
N THR A 89 -13.65 -8.42 -13.21
CA THR A 89 -14.55 -9.43 -13.83
C THR A 89 -14.25 -9.65 -15.31
N LYS A 90 -13.79 -8.60 -16.01
CA LYS A 90 -13.39 -8.67 -17.42
C LYS A 90 -11.95 -9.14 -17.63
N SER A 91 -11.19 -9.32 -16.55
CA SER A 91 -9.79 -9.73 -16.63
C SER A 91 -9.66 -11.26 -16.74
N PRO A 92 -8.62 -11.78 -17.40
CA PRO A 92 -7.57 -11.04 -18.11
C PRO A 92 -8.10 -10.30 -19.33
N TYR A 93 -7.59 -9.09 -19.54
CA TYR A 93 -7.76 -8.38 -20.82
C TYR A 93 -6.76 -8.90 -21.87
N ALA A 94 -7.01 -8.54 -23.14
CA ALA A 94 -6.12 -8.88 -24.25
C ALA A 94 -4.68 -8.39 -24.01
N SER A 95 -3.68 -9.21 -24.35
CA SER A 95 -2.26 -8.91 -24.13
C SER A 95 -1.80 -7.63 -24.83
N SER A 96 -2.44 -7.24 -25.94
CA SER A 96 -2.17 -6.00 -26.66
C SER A 96 -2.49 -4.72 -25.88
N LEU A 97 -3.20 -4.82 -24.75
CA LEU A 97 -3.45 -3.69 -23.85
C LEU A 97 -2.36 -3.53 -22.77
N VAL A 98 -1.38 -4.44 -22.71
CA VAL A 98 -0.27 -4.36 -21.77
C VAL A 98 0.79 -3.40 -22.31
N SER A 99 0.96 -2.25 -21.65
CA SER A 99 2.13 -1.40 -21.86
C SER A 99 3.35 -2.04 -21.21
N LYS A 100 4.51 -1.96 -21.87
CA LYS A 100 5.78 -2.40 -21.28
C LYS A 100 6.16 -1.48 -20.12
N PRO A 101 6.92 -1.98 -19.13
CA PRO A 101 7.35 -1.16 -18.00
C PRO A 101 8.11 0.11 -18.42
N GLN A 102 8.86 0.07 -19.52
CA GLN A 102 9.61 1.22 -20.07
C GLN A 102 8.72 2.26 -20.76
N GLU A 103 7.47 1.92 -21.06
CA GLU A 103 6.50 2.80 -21.73
C GLU A 103 5.61 3.54 -20.72
N ALA A 104 5.63 3.13 -19.45
CA ALA A 104 4.85 3.75 -18.38
C ALA A 104 5.14 5.26 -18.16
N PRO A 105 6.38 5.75 -18.35
CA PRO A 105 6.64 7.19 -18.34
C PRO A 105 5.87 7.98 -19.39
N HIS A 106 5.47 7.33 -20.48
CA HIS A 106 4.76 7.96 -21.59
C HIS A 106 3.24 7.78 -21.50
N TYR A 107 2.72 6.54 -21.55
CA TYR A 107 1.28 6.31 -21.73
C TYR A 107 0.43 6.72 -20.52
N PRO A 108 0.72 6.24 -19.29
CA PRO A 108 0.07 6.71 -18.07
C PRO A 108 0.12 8.23 -17.82
N THR A 109 1.06 8.97 -18.41
CA THR A 109 1.17 10.42 -18.18
C THR A 109 0.42 11.25 -19.22
N GLN A 110 -0.13 10.62 -20.26
CA GLN A 110 -0.94 11.33 -21.27
C GLN A 110 -2.30 11.78 -20.71
N PRO A 111 -2.89 12.86 -21.26
CA PRO A 111 -4.27 13.25 -20.98
C PRO A 111 -5.27 12.12 -21.27
N GLY A 112 -6.38 12.10 -20.53
CA GLY A 112 -7.44 11.12 -20.70
C GLY A 112 -7.16 9.78 -20.00
N TYR A 113 -7.72 8.70 -20.53
CA TYR A 113 -7.67 7.37 -19.94
C TYR A 113 -7.21 6.34 -20.97
N LEU A 114 -6.45 5.35 -20.50
CA LEU A 114 -6.08 4.18 -21.29
C LEU A 114 -7.28 3.22 -21.36
N GLN A 115 -7.23 2.26 -22.30
CA GLN A 115 -8.26 1.22 -22.41
C GLN A 115 -8.32 0.32 -21.17
N LEU A 116 -7.18 0.17 -20.48
CA LEU A 116 -7.06 -0.60 -19.24
C LEU A 116 -6.72 0.33 -18.06
N GLU A 117 -7.75 0.86 -17.41
CA GLU A 117 -7.64 1.59 -16.14
C GLU A 117 -7.96 0.73 -14.91
N ASN A 118 -8.71 -0.37 -15.10
CA ASN A 118 -9.12 -1.29 -14.05
C ASN A 118 -9.08 -2.74 -14.53
N GLY A 119 -8.33 -3.58 -13.83
CA GLY A 119 -8.16 -5.01 -14.13
C GLY A 119 -6.70 -5.37 -14.37
N TRP A 120 -6.48 -6.51 -15.00
CA TRP A 120 -5.14 -7.01 -15.27
C TRP A 120 -5.06 -7.72 -16.62
N ALA A 121 -3.85 -7.79 -17.16
CA ALA A 121 -3.53 -8.51 -18.38
C ALA A 121 -2.08 -9.02 -18.32
N VAL A 122 -1.79 -9.97 -19.20
CA VAL A 122 -0.48 -10.61 -19.30
C VAL A 122 0.05 -10.35 -20.69
N SER A 123 1.28 -9.85 -20.78
CA SER A 123 1.95 -9.64 -22.05
C SER A 123 2.39 -10.97 -22.68
N ASP A 124 2.71 -10.93 -23.97
CA ASP A 124 3.18 -12.12 -24.71
C ASP A 124 4.53 -12.67 -24.15
N ASP A 125 5.29 -11.86 -23.41
CA ASP A 125 6.51 -12.25 -22.69
C ASP A 125 6.28 -12.59 -21.20
N ASN A 126 5.04 -12.94 -20.84
CA ASN A 126 4.61 -13.39 -19.51
C ASN A 126 4.88 -12.37 -18.38
N LYS A 127 4.71 -11.08 -18.65
CA LYS A 127 4.71 -10.03 -17.60
C LYS A 127 3.28 -9.68 -17.24
N LEU A 128 3.02 -9.61 -15.95
CA LEU A 128 1.71 -9.22 -15.44
C LEU A 128 1.67 -7.69 -15.32
N MET A 129 0.69 -7.07 -15.97
CA MET A 129 0.33 -5.68 -15.73
C MET A 129 -1.02 -5.60 -15.03
N ILE A 130 -1.05 -4.89 -13.91
CA ILE A 130 -2.28 -4.58 -13.18
C ILE A 130 -2.54 -3.08 -13.30
N ALA A 131 -3.80 -2.70 -13.46
CA ALA A 131 -4.29 -1.33 -13.42
C ALA A 131 -5.44 -1.21 -12.43
N VAL A 132 -5.36 -0.21 -11.54
CA VAL A 132 -6.44 0.10 -10.60
C VAL A 132 -6.58 1.62 -10.55
N ARG A 133 -7.80 2.12 -10.75
CA ARG A 133 -8.15 3.53 -10.67
C ARG A 133 -9.15 3.78 -9.54
N ILE A 134 -8.80 4.70 -8.65
CA ILE A 134 -9.61 5.04 -7.48
C ILE A 134 -9.88 6.55 -7.49
N ASP A 135 -11.13 6.96 -7.26
CA ASP A 135 -11.44 8.36 -6.99
C ASP A 135 -10.90 8.74 -5.60
N MET A 136 -10.07 9.79 -5.56
CA MET A 136 -9.37 10.27 -4.38
C MET A 136 -9.96 11.57 -3.83
N GLY A 137 -11.09 12.05 -4.37
CA GLY A 137 -11.80 13.24 -3.89
C GLY A 137 -10.86 14.43 -3.69
N ASN A 138 -10.69 14.87 -2.44
CA ASN A 138 -9.86 16.02 -2.08
C ASN A 138 -8.44 15.65 -1.58
N VAL A 139 -8.02 14.39 -1.68
CA VAL A 139 -6.67 13.98 -1.29
C VAL A 139 -5.67 14.48 -2.32
N THR A 140 -4.79 15.39 -1.91
CA THR A 140 -3.74 15.96 -2.77
C THR A 140 -2.50 15.08 -2.82
N GLY A 141 -1.62 15.34 -3.79
CA GLY A 141 -0.31 14.70 -3.89
C GLY A 141 0.53 14.91 -2.62
N GLU A 142 0.49 16.10 -2.02
CA GLU A 142 1.20 16.37 -0.76
C GLU A 142 0.68 15.49 0.39
N MET A 143 -0.63 15.32 0.54
CA MET A 143 -1.20 14.42 1.56
C MET A 143 -0.75 12.98 1.33
N TYR A 144 -0.66 12.57 0.06
CA TYR A 144 -0.23 11.24 -0.34
C TYR A 144 1.27 11.03 -0.05
N ASP A 145 2.13 11.97 -0.41
CA ASP A 145 3.57 11.91 -0.11
C ASP A 145 3.85 11.94 1.40
N TRP A 146 3.12 12.75 2.16
CA TRP A 146 3.22 12.77 3.62
C TRP A 146 2.97 11.38 4.22
N TRP A 147 1.97 10.67 3.72
CA TRP A 147 1.62 9.34 4.21
C TRP A 147 2.71 8.33 4.00
N PHE A 148 3.28 8.27 2.80
CA PHE A 148 4.40 7.38 2.49
C PHE A 148 5.64 7.69 3.32
N GLY A 149 5.83 8.92 3.80
CA GLY A 149 6.81 9.20 4.84
C GLY A 149 6.41 8.68 6.23
N TRP A 150 5.15 8.88 6.61
CA TRP A 150 4.66 8.69 7.97
C TRP A 150 4.37 7.24 8.38
N HIS A 151 3.83 6.41 7.48
CA HIS A 151 3.32 5.08 7.84
C HIS A 151 4.42 4.01 7.95
N LEU A 152 5.61 4.24 7.38
CA LEU A 152 6.66 3.22 7.20
C LEU A 152 7.32 2.73 8.50
N VAL A 153 7.24 3.54 9.56
CA VAL A 153 8.06 3.36 10.78
C VAL A 153 7.34 2.67 11.93
N ASP A 154 6.06 2.35 11.77
CA ASP A 154 5.18 1.90 12.86
C ASP A 154 4.10 0.95 12.30
N PRO A 155 4.16 -0.38 12.58
CA PRO A 155 3.22 -1.34 12.00
C PRO A 155 1.74 -1.00 12.23
N PRO A 156 1.29 -0.52 13.42
CA PRO A 156 -0.02 0.07 13.61
C PRO A 156 -0.44 1.13 12.57
N ARG A 157 0.46 2.03 12.15
CA ARG A 157 0.16 3.01 11.10
C ARG A 157 -0.08 2.34 9.75
N TYR A 158 0.78 1.38 9.41
CA TYR A 158 0.64 0.59 8.17
C TYR A 158 -0.71 -0.14 8.12
N LYS A 159 -1.15 -0.67 9.26
CA LYS A 159 -2.43 -1.36 9.42
C LYS A 159 -3.66 -0.50 9.19
N LEU A 160 -3.59 0.82 9.43
CA LEU A 160 -4.69 1.73 9.11
C LEU A 160 -5.05 1.68 7.61
N TRP A 161 -4.07 1.41 6.75
CA TRP A 161 -4.24 1.37 5.31
C TRP A 161 -5.11 0.21 4.85
N HIS A 162 -4.76 -1.01 5.30
CA HIS A 162 -5.49 -2.23 4.99
C HIS A 162 -5.68 -3.10 6.24
N PRO A 163 -6.72 -2.83 7.06
CA PRO A 163 -6.94 -3.47 8.38
C PRO A 163 -7.02 -5.00 8.40
N VAL A 164 -7.37 -5.61 7.27
CA VAL A 164 -7.55 -7.06 7.14
C VAL A 164 -6.45 -7.76 6.33
N ALA A 165 -5.37 -7.05 5.95
CA ALA A 165 -4.28 -7.63 5.18
C ALA A 165 -2.88 -7.24 5.68
N HIS A 166 -2.70 -5.99 6.09
CA HIS A 166 -1.40 -5.52 6.58
C HIS A 166 -1.16 -6.08 7.99
N GLN A 167 -0.05 -6.78 8.20
CA GLN A 167 0.31 -7.31 9.52
C GLN A 167 1.63 -6.79 10.08
N TYR A 168 2.60 -6.47 9.21
CA TYR A 168 3.91 -5.98 9.63
C TYR A 168 4.51 -5.01 8.61
N ALA A 169 5.26 -4.02 9.11
CA ALA A 169 6.09 -3.13 8.32
C ALA A 169 7.34 -2.74 9.11
N TYR A 170 8.46 -2.59 8.42
CA TYR A 170 9.70 -2.08 8.99
C TYR A 170 10.51 -1.36 7.91
N ARG A 171 11.02 -0.16 8.21
CA ARG A 171 11.77 0.63 7.24
C ARG A 171 13.28 0.42 7.35
N ILE A 172 13.96 0.33 6.22
CA ILE A 172 15.41 0.55 6.09
C ILE A 172 15.64 1.84 5.26
N PRO A 173 16.52 2.76 5.69
CA PRO A 173 17.26 2.76 6.94
C PRO A 173 16.36 2.97 8.16
N ASN A 174 16.91 2.63 9.33
CA ASN A 174 16.17 2.75 10.60
C ASN A 174 15.74 4.18 10.89
N ALA A 175 16.59 5.15 10.55
CA ALA A 175 16.36 6.57 10.73
C ALA A 175 16.55 7.33 9.41
N ILE A 176 15.72 8.33 9.16
CA ILE A 176 15.85 9.31 8.07
C ILE A 176 15.71 10.69 8.70
N ASP A 177 16.72 11.54 8.50
CA ASP A 177 16.63 12.95 8.85
C ASP A 177 15.75 13.66 7.81
N TRP A 178 14.62 14.19 8.24
CA TRP A 178 13.67 14.99 7.46
C TRP A 178 14.00 16.48 7.47
N SER A 179 15.03 16.92 8.19
CA SER A 179 15.50 18.31 8.16
C SER A 179 15.76 18.74 6.71
N ASN A 180 15.13 19.83 6.28
CA ASN A 180 15.25 20.38 4.93
C ASN A 180 14.85 19.42 3.79
N LYS A 181 14.05 18.38 4.06
CA LYS A 181 13.51 17.47 3.04
C LYS A 181 12.07 17.83 2.65
N THR A 182 11.83 17.87 1.35
CA THR A 182 10.48 17.81 0.74
C THR A 182 9.78 16.50 1.14
N LEU A 183 8.45 16.44 1.00
CA LEU A 183 7.68 15.24 1.38
C LEU A 183 8.14 13.96 0.63
N PRO A 184 8.40 13.97 -0.69
CA PRO A 184 8.94 12.80 -1.39
C PRO A 184 10.32 12.35 -0.87
N GLU A 185 11.21 13.28 -0.59
CA GLU A 185 12.56 12.98 -0.06
C GLU A 185 12.53 12.29 1.31
N ARG A 186 11.39 12.32 2.02
CA ARG A 186 11.22 11.67 3.33
C ARG A 186 11.09 10.15 3.24
N TYR A 187 10.81 9.59 2.06
CA TYR A 187 10.68 8.15 1.86
C TYR A 187 11.44 7.61 0.64
N ILE A 188 11.71 8.43 -0.39
CA ILE A 188 12.50 8.00 -1.56
C ILE A 188 13.89 7.52 -1.11
N GLY A 189 14.31 6.37 -1.66
CA GLY A 189 15.55 5.68 -1.30
C GLY A 189 15.43 4.72 -0.11
N SER A 190 14.27 4.69 0.56
CA SER A 190 14.01 3.72 1.63
C SER A 190 13.47 2.40 1.10
N TYR A 191 13.50 1.38 1.97
CA TYR A 191 12.95 0.05 1.76
C TYR A 191 11.91 -0.20 2.83
N SER A 192 10.69 -0.53 2.44
CA SER A 192 9.66 -1.05 3.33
C SER A 192 9.72 -2.58 3.30
N TRP A 193 10.13 -3.19 4.40
CA TRP A 193 10.01 -4.63 4.62
C TRP A 193 8.65 -4.91 5.23
N ILE A 194 7.76 -5.46 4.41
CA ILE A 194 6.37 -5.70 4.78
C ILE A 194 6.07 -7.19 4.78
N ASP A 195 5.12 -7.55 5.64
CA ASP A 195 4.46 -8.84 5.59
C ASP A 195 2.96 -8.57 5.58
N GLU A 196 2.31 -9.04 4.53
CA GLU A 196 0.90 -8.75 4.26
C GLU A 196 0.22 -9.85 3.49
N PHE A 197 -1.11 -9.93 3.65
CA PHE A 197 -1.92 -10.87 2.90
C PHE A 197 -2.26 -10.30 1.52
N ILE A 198 -1.82 -11.00 0.48
CA ILE A 198 -2.35 -10.82 -0.87
C ILE A 198 -3.22 -12.04 -1.15
N GLY A 199 -4.52 -11.82 -1.27
CA GLY A 199 -5.50 -12.90 -1.22
C GLY A 199 -5.49 -13.57 0.16
N ASN A 200 -5.26 -14.88 0.20
CA ASN A 200 -5.17 -15.67 1.44
C ASN A 200 -3.73 -16.01 1.85
N ILE A 201 -2.71 -15.44 1.20
CA ILE A 201 -1.30 -15.78 1.43
C ILE A 201 -0.58 -14.59 2.07
N ALA A 202 -0.05 -14.80 3.28
CA ALA A 202 0.90 -13.89 3.91
C ALA A 202 2.22 -13.92 3.14
N THR A 203 2.63 -12.76 2.62
CA THR A 203 3.78 -12.62 1.73
C THR A 203 4.75 -11.60 2.30
N LYS A 204 6.01 -12.01 2.45
CA LYS A 204 7.12 -11.10 2.76
C LYS A 204 7.55 -10.38 1.49
N LEU A 205 7.56 -9.06 1.51
CA LEU A 205 7.96 -8.22 0.38
C LEU A 205 8.90 -7.10 0.84
N THR A 206 9.77 -6.69 -0.08
CA THR A 206 10.47 -5.42 -0.05
C THR A 206 9.82 -4.50 -1.07
N VAL A 207 9.40 -3.32 -0.62
CA VAL A 207 9.02 -2.18 -1.46
C VAL A 207 10.13 -1.14 -1.36
N ASN A 208 10.96 -1.02 -2.40
CA ASN A 208 12.05 -0.05 -2.46
C ASN A 208 11.63 1.19 -3.23
N PHE A 209 11.39 2.29 -2.51
CA PHE A 209 10.97 3.55 -3.09
C PHE A 209 12.10 4.21 -3.86
N VAL A 210 11.81 4.65 -5.09
CA VAL A 210 12.77 5.29 -5.98
C VAL A 210 12.17 6.55 -6.57
N ASP A 211 13.04 7.48 -6.96
CA ASP A 211 12.63 8.70 -7.65
C ASP A 211 12.03 8.34 -9.02
N PRO A 212 10.83 8.83 -9.38
CA PRO A 212 10.22 8.59 -10.69
C PRO A 212 11.13 8.91 -11.88
N ALA A 213 12.02 9.90 -11.75
CA ALA A 213 12.99 10.24 -12.80
C ALA A 213 13.93 9.06 -13.13
N THR A 214 14.23 8.20 -12.15
CA THR A 214 15.06 6.99 -12.36
C THR A 214 14.38 5.94 -13.23
N LEU A 215 13.05 5.99 -13.32
CA LEU A 215 12.25 5.15 -14.20
C LEU A 215 11.93 5.84 -15.54
N GLY A 216 12.46 7.05 -15.77
CA GLY A 216 12.28 7.81 -17.01
C GLY A 216 11.09 8.78 -17.03
N PHE A 217 10.40 8.99 -15.91
CA PHE A 217 9.32 9.98 -15.84
C PHE A 217 9.89 11.41 -15.95
N ASN A 218 9.27 12.24 -16.81
CA ASN A 218 9.57 13.66 -16.89
C ASN A 218 8.81 14.42 -15.79
N THR A 219 9.40 14.46 -14.59
CA THR A 219 8.79 15.11 -13.41
C THR A 219 8.54 16.60 -13.62
N SER A 220 9.32 17.29 -14.46
CA SER A 220 9.10 18.70 -14.81
C SER A 220 7.82 18.93 -15.62
N ALA A 221 7.26 17.91 -16.25
CA ALA A 221 6.01 18.00 -17.00
C ALA A 221 4.75 17.75 -16.15
N PHE A 222 4.91 17.26 -14.91
CA PHE A 222 3.79 16.78 -14.08
C PHE A 222 2.71 17.83 -13.87
N GLU A 223 3.07 19.08 -13.56
CA GLU A 223 2.09 20.14 -13.35
C GLU A 223 1.23 20.38 -14.59
N SER A 224 1.84 20.44 -15.78
CA SER A 224 1.12 20.60 -17.05
C SER A 224 0.24 19.40 -17.42
N GLN A 225 0.52 18.23 -16.84
CA GLN A 225 -0.23 16.99 -17.02
C GLN A 225 -1.27 16.77 -15.90
N GLY A 226 -1.39 17.72 -14.96
CA GLY A 226 -2.25 17.59 -13.78
C GLY A 226 -1.79 16.52 -12.79
N ILE A 227 -0.57 16.02 -12.91
CA ILE A 227 -0.01 15.02 -11.99
C ILE A 227 0.53 15.76 -10.77
N GLU A 228 0.01 15.45 -9.59
CA GLU A 228 0.46 16.08 -8.34
C GLU A 228 1.63 15.33 -7.72
N THR A 229 1.67 14.00 -7.84
CA THR A 229 2.79 13.16 -7.43
C THR A 229 2.70 11.77 -8.08
N ILE A 230 3.83 11.07 -8.16
CA ILE A 230 3.88 9.64 -8.50
C ILE A 230 4.79 8.94 -7.49
N VAL A 231 4.23 8.04 -6.68
CA VAL A 231 5.02 7.15 -5.82
C VAL A 231 5.45 5.96 -6.65
N THR A 232 6.76 5.76 -6.82
CA THR A 232 7.33 4.62 -7.55
C THR A 232 8.18 3.75 -6.65
N ALA A 233 8.07 2.44 -6.81
CA ALA A 233 8.87 1.50 -6.04
C ALA A 233 9.14 0.19 -6.78
N TYR A 234 10.36 -0.33 -6.64
CA TYR A 234 10.67 -1.69 -7.01
C TYR A 234 10.13 -2.68 -5.97
N ILE A 235 9.66 -3.85 -6.43
CA ILE A 235 9.07 -4.88 -5.59
C ILE A 235 9.86 -6.18 -5.73
N THR A 236 10.25 -6.77 -4.61
CA THR A 236 10.94 -8.06 -4.56
C THR A 236 10.43 -8.88 -3.38
N SER A 237 10.46 -10.21 -3.49
CA SER A 237 10.11 -11.10 -2.39
C SER A 237 11.16 -11.12 -1.28
N GLY A 238 10.69 -11.28 -0.05
CA GLY A 238 11.52 -11.32 1.15
C GLY A 238 11.84 -9.94 1.73
N HIS A 239 12.41 -9.92 2.93
CA HIS A 239 12.94 -8.72 3.55
C HIS A 239 14.42 -8.58 3.19
N THR A 240 14.70 -7.78 2.16
CA THR A 240 16.05 -7.62 1.60
C THR A 240 16.29 -6.18 1.11
N THR A 241 17.55 -5.76 1.01
CA THR A 241 17.96 -4.55 0.30
C THR A 241 18.57 -4.85 -1.07
N ASN A 242 18.74 -6.12 -1.43
CA ASN A 242 19.21 -6.53 -2.76
C ASN A 242 18.03 -6.58 -3.74
N VAL A 243 17.72 -5.44 -4.35
CA VAL A 243 16.56 -5.27 -5.25
C VAL A 243 17.06 -5.12 -6.69
N THR A 244 16.58 -5.98 -7.59
CA THR A 244 17.07 -6.07 -8.98
C THR A 244 16.33 -5.17 -9.97
N GLY A 245 15.20 -4.60 -9.57
CA GLY A 245 14.39 -3.71 -10.42
C GLY A 245 13.53 -4.40 -11.48
N ASN A 246 13.39 -5.73 -11.44
CA ASN A 246 12.63 -6.50 -12.44
C ASN A 246 11.11 -6.30 -12.36
N SER A 247 10.60 -5.90 -11.20
CA SER A 247 9.19 -5.59 -10.98
C SER A 247 9.07 -4.25 -10.27
N TYR A 248 8.11 -3.42 -10.65
CA TYR A 248 7.85 -2.15 -9.99
C TYR A 248 6.38 -1.76 -10.01
N LEU A 249 6.00 -0.86 -9.11
CA LEU A 249 4.70 -0.20 -9.09
C LEU A 249 4.83 1.31 -9.29
N MET A 250 3.74 1.92 -9.74
CA MET A 250 3.52 3.35 -9.70
C MET A 250 2.13 3.66 -9.15
N HIS A 251 2.05 4.69 -8.32
CA HIS A 251 0.81 5.25 -7.79
C HIS A 251 0.78 6.73 -8.13
N GLN A 252 0.04 7.10 -9.17
CA GLN A 252 -0.05 8.47 -9.68
C GLN A 252 -1.29 9.17 -9.12
N ILE A 253 -1.11 10.27 -8.39
CA ILE A 253 -2.20 11.17 -8.05
C ILE A 253 -2.34 12.20 -9.16
N ARG A 254 -3.51 12.23 -9.81
CA ARG A 254 -3.84 13.17 -10.88
C ARG A 254 -5.05 14.03 -10.48
N ARG A 255 -4.92 15.33 -10.70
CA ARG A 255 -5.99 16.32 -10.60
C ARG A 255 -6.85 16.28 -11.85
N LYS A 256 -8.15 16.14 -11.67
CA LYS A 256 -9.19 16.16 -12.71
C LYS A 256 -9.67 17.59 -12.96
N ASP A 257 -10.37 17.79 -14.07
CA ASP A 257 -10.92 19.10 -14.47
C ASP A 257 -11.95 19.65 -13.46
N ASP A 258 -12.63 18.76 -12.72
CA ASP A 258 -13.56 19.14 -11.65
C ASP A 258 -12.87 19.53 -10.33
N GLY A 259 -11.53 19.55 -10.31
CA GLY A 259 -10.70 19.85 -9.15
C GLY A 259 -10.53 18.69 -8.17
N GLN A 260 -11.24 17.57 -8.35
CA GLN A 260 -11.03 16.36 -7.56
C GLN A 260 -9.79 15.61 -8.04
N ARG A 261 -9.31 14.67 -7.22
CA ARG A 261 -8.16 13.82 -7.54
C ARG A 261 -8.61 12.40 -7.80
N GLU A 262 -7.79 11.70 -8.55
CA GLU A 262 -7.84 10.26 -8.70
C GLU A 262 -6.45 9.67 -8.49
N LEU A 263 -6.42 8.41 -8.06
CA LEU A 263 -5.23 7.60 -8.02
C LEU A 263 -5.27 6.62 -9.18
N ARG A 264 -4.19 6.59 -9.96
CA ARG A 264 -3.97 5.63 -11.04
C ARG A 264 -2.76 4.77 -10.70
N SER A 265 -3.04 3.53 -10.32
CA SER A 265 -2.04 2.55 -9.93
C SER A 265 -1.69 1.65 -11.11
N ARG A 266 -0.41 1.35 -11.29
CA ARG A 266 0.07 0.29 -12.17
C ARG A 266 1.09 -0.59 -11.45
N PHE A 267 1.00 -1.89 -11.68
CA PHE A 267 2.02 -2.85 -11.26
C PHE A 267 2.55 -3.54 -12.51
N PHE A 268 3.86 -3.64 -12.62
CA PHE A 268 4.56 -4.35 -13.68
C PHE A 268 5.38 -5.45 -13.03
N LEU A 269 4.92 -6.70 -13.13
CA LEU A 269 5.51 -7.82 -12.41
C LEU A 269 6.14 -8.82 -13.36
N ASN A 270 7.36 -9.24 -13.01
CA ASN A 270 8.12 -10.26 -13.72
C ASN A 270 7.62 -11.70 -13.47
N VAL A 271 6.58 -11.84 -12.65
CA VAL A 271 5.94 -13.10 -12.29
C VAL A 271 4.48 -13.03 -12.70
N PHE A 272 3.97 -14.12 -13.25
CA PHE A 272 2.59 -14.24 -13.70
C PHE A 272 1.83 -15.30 -12.88
N GLY A 273 0.59 -14.96 -12.54
CA GLY A 273 -0.44 -15.91 -12.13
C GLY A 273 -1.80 -15.20 -12.14
N GLU A 274 -2.85 -15.86 -12.64
CA GLU A 274 -4.20 -15.26 -12.70
C GLU A 274 -4.69 -14.86 -11.30
N THR A 275 -4.47 -15.73 -10.31
CA THR A 275 -4.74 -15.44 -8.90
C THR A 275 -3.96 -14.23 -8.41
N GLN A 276 -2.69 -14.08 -8.81
CA GLN A 276 -1.88 -12.91 -8.45
C GLN A 276 -2.45 -11.63 -9.06
N GLY A 277 -2.87 -11.68 -10.33
CA GLY A 277 -3.52 -10.55 -11.02
C GLY A 277 -4.81 -10.13 -10.32
N HIS A 278 -5.68 -11.10 -10.02
CA HIS A 278 -6.92 -10.85 -9.29
C HIS A 278 -6.66 -10.31 -7.88
N ASP A 279 -5.93 -11.03 -7.05
CA ASP A 279 -5.81 -10.76 -5.62
C ASP A 279 -5.06 -9.46 -5.36
N LEU A 280 -4.04 -9.14 -6.15
CA LEU A 280 -3.34 -7.86 -6.03
C LEU A 280 -4.17 -6.69 -6.55
N SER A 281 -5.03 -6.90 -7.56
CA SER A 281 -6.00 -5.88 -8.00
C SER A 281 -7.00 -5.56 -6.89
N VAL A 282 -7.55 -6.58 -6.23
CA VAL A 282 -8.46 -6.42 -5.09
C VAL A 282 -7.76 -5.77 -3.90
N HIS A 283 -6.57 -6.25 -3.55
CA HIS A 283 -5.76 -5.72 -2.44
C HIS A 283 -5.51 -4.22 -2.65
N CYS A 284 -4.96 -3.84 -3.81
CA CYS A 284 -4.69 -2.43 -4.14
C CYS A 284 -5.98 -1.60 -4.10
N ALA A 285 -7.08 -2.10 -4.65
CA ALA A 285 -8.33 -1.35 -4.66
C ALA A 285 -8.91 -1.12 -3.25
N VAL A 286 -8.84 -2.12 -2.36
CA VAL A 286 -9.26 -1.98 -0.96
C VAL A 286 -8.36 -1.00 -0.23
N GLU A 287 -7.05 -1.19 -0.33
CA GLU A 287 -6.01 -0.38 0.29
C GLU A 287 -6.17 1.10 -0.09
N MET A 288 -6.22 1.39 -1.39
CA MET A 288 -6.22 2.75 -1.92
C MET A 288 -7.56 3.47 -1.70
N SER A 289 -8.69 2.76 -1.79
CA SER A 289 -10.01 3.31 -1.46
C SER A 289 -10.12 3.70 0.02
N ARG A 290 -9.38 3.01 0.90
CA ARG A 290 -9.33 3.34 2.33
C ARG A 290 -8.28 4.36 2.67
N GLY A 291 -7.14 4.34 1.97
CA GLY A 291 -6.14 5.38 2.00
C GLY A 291 -6.83 6.73 1.99
N PHE A 292 -7.78 6.96 1.09
CA PHE A 292 -8.62 8.16 1.07
C PHE A 292 -9.21 8.58 2.44
N TYR A 293 -9.78 7.64 3.22
CA TYR A 293 -10.41 7.94 4.51
C TYR A 293 -9.42 8.08 5.67
N SER A 294 -8.34 7.30 5.68
CA SER A 294 -7.27 7.44 6.68
C SER A 294 -6.43 8.68 6.38
N LEU A 295 -5.98 8.87 5.14
CA LEU A 295 -5.27 10.04 4.63
C LEU A 295 -6.04 11.32 4.89
N GLN A 296 -7.26 11.44 4.38
CA GLN A 296 -7.99 12.70 4.51
C GLN A 296 -8.21 13.04 5.97
N ARG A 297 -8.46 12.07 6.85
CA ARG A 297 -8.74 12.36 8.27
C ARG A 297 -7.48 12.60 9.09
N VAL A 298 -6.45 11.78 8.91
CA VAL A 298 -5.16 11.95 9.59
C VAL A 298 -4.51 13.25 9.12
N VAL A 299 -4.45 13.51 7.82
CA VAL A 299 -3.75 14.69 7.27
C VAL A 299 -4.52 15.98 7.54
N THR A 300 -5.85 16.02 7.39
CA THR A 300 -6.60 17.28 7.57
C THR A 300 -6.80 17.71 9.01
N THR A 301 -6.79 16.79 9.98
CA THR A 301 -6.94 17.17 11.39
C THR A 301 -5.63 17.20 12.14
N ASP A 302 -4.57 16.60 11.57
CA ASP A 302 -3.34 16.36 12.32
C ASP A 302 -2.04 16.78 11.58
N ALA A 303 -2.10 17.26 10.34
CA ALA A 303 -0.93 17.72 9.57
C ALA A 303 -0.89 19.24 9.32
N VAL A 304 -1.54 20.04 10.19
CA VAL A 304 -1.43 21.52 10.19
C VAL A 304 -1.01 21.99 11.59
#